data_AF-A0A822FIY2-F1
#
_entry.id   AF-A0A822FIY2-F1
#
_cell.length_a   1.000
_cell.length_b   1.000
_cell.length_c   1.000
_cell.angle_alpha   90.00
_cell.angle_beta   90.00
_cell.angle_gamma   90.00
#
_symmetry.space_group_name_H-M   'P 1'
#
loop_
_entity.id
_entity.type
_entity.pdbx_description
1 polymer ?
#
loop_
_entity_poly.entity_id
_entity_poly.type
_entity_poly.pdbx_seq_one_letter_code
_entity_poly.pdbx_strand_id
1 'polypeptide(L)'
;YLADIPNEPFRFRADPSNRSRSEDGLIAWTWKAFIENPSNPYILLRMPMTKASVRAMDAVQQFADKLGAPVPKTFVVGGASKRGWT
;
A
#
# COMPACT_ATOMS: atom_id res chain seq x y z
N TYR A 1 -12.10 5.85 4.67
CA TYR A 1 -11.44 4.54 4.84
C TYR A 1 -10.72 4.23 3.56
N LEU A 2 -9.47 3.77 3.65
CA LEU A 2 -8.63 3.43 2.51
C LEU A 2 -8.48 1.90 2.54
N ALA A 3 -8.73 1.25 1.42
CA ALA A 3 -8.79 -0.21 1.30
C ALA A 3 -8.11 -0.66 0.00
N ASP A 4 -7.75 -1.94 -0.06
CA ASP A 4 -7.21 -2.62 -1.24
C ASP A 4 -6.06 -1.84 -1.88
N ILE A 5 -4.99 -1.65 -1.12
CA ILE A 5 -3.74 -1.09 -1.61
C ILE A 5 -2.66 -2.16 -1.56
N PRO A 6 -2.22 -2.70 -2.72
CA PRO A 6 -2.71 -2.44 -4.08
C PRO A 6 -4.09 -3.07 -4.34
N ASN A 7 -4.67 -2.76 -5.51
CA ASN A 7 -5.89 -3.43 -5.95
C ASN A 7 -5.66 -4.95 -6.06
N GLU A 8 -6.54 -5.71 -5.43
CA GLU A 8 -6.42 -7.14 -5.22
C GLU A 8 -7.66 -7.90 -5.72
N PRO A 9 -7.52 -9.18 -6.09
CA PRO A 9 -6.33 -10.03 -5.99
C PRO A 9 -5.34 -9.88 -7.16
N PHE A 10 -4.07 -10.26 -6.94
CA PHE A 10 -2.99 -10.11 -7.93
C PHE A 10 -2.27 -11.42 -8.26
N ARG A 11 -1.81 -11.56 -9.51
CA ARG A 11 -1.02 -12.69 -10.01
C ARG A 11 0.32 -12.21 -10.55
N PHE A 12 1.42 -12.73 -9.99
CA PHE A 12 2.76 -12.44 -10.49
C PHE A 12 3.09 -13.34 -11.68
N ARG A 13 3.45 -12.75 -12.81
CA ARG A 13 3.92 -13.50 -13.99
C ARG A 13 5.16 -14.36 -13.69
N ALA A 14 6.00 -13.91 -12.75
CA ALA A 14 7.20 -14.63 -12.32
C ALA A 14 6.89 -15.79 -11.33
N ASP A 15 5.64 -15.93 -10.87
CA ASP A 15 5.26 -17.07 -10.03
C ASP A 15 4.89 -18.27 -10.91
N PRO A 16 5.68 -19.36 -10.91
CA PRO A 16 5.38 -20.56 -11.70
C PRO A 16 4.11 -21.27 -11.23
N SER A 17 3.69 -21.06 -9.97
CA SER A 17 2.43 -21.62 -9.48
C SER A 17 1.19 -20.82 -9.93
N ASN A 18 1.39 -19.67 -10.59
CA ASN A 18 0.34 -18.78 -11.10
C ASN A 18 -0.79 -18.52 -10.10
N ARG A 19 -0.45 -18.47 -8.80
CA ARG A 19 -1.45 -18.33 -7.73
C ARG A 19 -1.92 -16.89 -7.63
N SER A 20 -3.23 -16.73 -7.46
CA SER A 20 -3.82 -15.46 -7.04
C SER A 20 -3.46 -15.21 -5.58
N ARG A 21 -2.96 -14.02 -5.27
CA ARG A 21 -2.55 -13.62 -3.91
C ARG A 21 -3.28 -12.34 -3.50
N SER A 22 -3.49 -12.23 -2.21
CA SER A 22 -4.03 -11.06 -1.53
C SER A 22 -3.24 -10.80 -0.25
N GLU A 23 -3.21 -9.55 0.20
CA GLU A 23 -2.71 -9.12 1.50
C GLU A 23 -1.30 -9.67 1.82
N ASP A 24 -1.18 -10.42 2.92
CA ASP A 24 0.05 -11.10 3.34
C ASP A 24 0.67 -11.98 2.27
N GLY A 25 -0.15 -12.59 1.41
CA GLY A 25 0.36 -13.41 0.30
C GLY A 25 1.17 -12.57 -0.69
N LEU A 26 0.67 -11.38 -1.01
CA LEU A 26 1.35 -10.43 -1.87
C LEU A 26 2.62 -9.88 -1.22
N ILE A 27 2.53 -9.47 0.05
CA ILE A 27 3.67 -8.98 0.83
C ILE A 27 4.75 -10.06 0.90
N ALA A 28 4.39 -11.29 1.28
CA ALA A 28 5.33 -12.42 1.38
C ALA A 28 6.01 -12.74 0.04
N TRP A 29 5.27 -12.69 -1.07
CA TRP A 29 5.87 -12.91 -2.39
C TRP A 29 6.92 -11.85 -2.73
N THR A 30 6.64 -10.57 -2.48
CA THR A 30 7.61 -9.50 -2.74
C THR A 30 8.85 -9.59 -1.86
N TRP A 31 8.72 -10.04 -0.61
CA TRP A 31 9.85 -10.34 0.27
C TRP A 31 10.67 -11.53 -0.24
N LYS A 32 10.01 -12.61 -0.67
CA LYS A 32 10.69 -13.76 -1.28
C LYS A 32 11.53 -13.31 -2.48
N ALA A 33 10.93 -12.56 -3.39
CA ALA A 33 11.62 -12.06 -4.58
C ALA A 33 12.80 -11.13 -4.24
N PHE A 34 12.66 -10.29 -3.20
CA PHE A 34 13.76 -9.44 -2.71
C PHE A 34 14.90 -10.25 -2.08
N ILE A 35 14.61 -11.29 -1.32
CA ILE A 35 15.63 -12.16 -0.71
C ILE A 35 16.39 -12.94 -1.79
N GLU A 36 15.70 -13.42 -2.83
CA GLU A 36 16.30 -14.12 -3.96
C GLU A 36 17.13 -13.19 -4.86
N ASN A 37 16.75 -11.91 -4.98
CA ASN A 37 17.49 -10.90 -5.72
C ASN A 37 17.39 -9.51 -5.05
N PRO A 38 18.35 -9.14 -4.18
CA PRO A 38 18.26 -7.93 -3.35
C PRO A 38 18.64 -6.64 -4.09
N SER A 39 18.92 -6.71 -5.39
CA SER A 39 19.36 -5.55 -6.18
C SER A 39 18.32 -4.44 -6.30
N ASN A 40 17.03 -4.78 -6.16
CA ASN A 40 15.93 -3.82 -6.31
C ASN A 40 15.03 -3.79 -5.06
N PRO A 41 15.28 -2.88 -4.09
CA PRO A 41 14.43 -2.74 -2.91
C PRO A 41 13.02 -2.22 -3.21
N TYR A 42 12.77 -1.63 -4.40
CA TYR A 42 11.45 -1.17 -4.79
C TYR A 42 10.46 -2.30 -5.08
N ILE A 43 10.91 -3.56 -5.10
CA ILE A 43 10.02 -4.71 -5.22
C ILE A 43 9.15 -4.90 -3.97
N LEU A 44 9.60 -4.44 -2.80
CA LEU A 44 8.90 -4.60 -1.53
C LEU A 44 7.59 -3.82 -1.52
N LEU A 45 6.47 -4.54 -1.41
CA LEU A 45 5.14 -3.97 -1.57
C LEU A 45 4.78 -2.89 -0.53
N ARG A 46 5.34 -2.97 0.67
CA ARG A 46 5.03 -2.01 1.74
C ARG A 46 5.40 -0.57 1.38
N MET A 47 6.43 -0.37 0.55
CA MET A 47 6.85 0.97 0.13
C MET A 47 5.78 1.71 -0.70
N PRO A 48 5.27 1.15 -1.82
CA PRO A 48 4.15 1.76 -2.54
C PRO A 48 2.86 1.81 -1.72
N MET A 49 2.59 0.85 -0.82
CA MET A 49 1.42 0.90 0.06
C MET A 49 1.44 2.15 0.96
N THR A 50 2.53 2.37 1.68
CA THR A 50 2.69 3.57 2.52
C THR A 50 2.62 4.86 1.70
N LYS A 51 3.24 4.87 0.52
CA LYS A 51 3.20 6.03 -0.38
C LYS A 51 1.77 6.35 -0.82
N ALA A 52 0.97 5.35 -1.15
CA ALA A 52 -0.43 5.55 -1.53
C ALA A 52 -1.27 6.12 -0.37
N SER A 53 -1.04 5.66 0.87
CA SER A 53 -1.70 6.24 2.06
C SER A 53 -1.37 7.72 2.25
N VAL A 54 -0.10 8.11 2.08
CA VAL A 54 0.31 9.52 2.13
C VAL A 54 -0.33 10.33 0.99
N ARG A 55 -0.37 9.78 -0.23
CA ARG A 55 -1.02 10.46 -1.36
C ARG A 55 -2.52 10.65 -1.16
N ALA A 56 -3.19 9.75 -0.46
CA ALA A 56 -4.58 9.96 -0.07
C ALA A 56 -4.73 11.15 0.89
N MET A 57 -3.82 11.31 1.88
CA MET A 57 -3.81 12.47 2.78
C MET A 57 -3.55 13.78 2.02
N ASP A 58 -2.55 13.78 1.13
CA ASP A 58 -2.24 14.93 0.25
C ASP A 58 -3.46 15.33 -0.58
N ALA A 59 -4.14 14.34 -1.17
CA ALA A 59 -5.32 14.57 -2.01
C ALA A 59 -6.48 15.19 -1.22
N VAL A 60 -6.71 14.73 0.02
CA VAL A 60 -7.73 15.32 0.91
C VAL A 60 -7.41 16.78 1.22
N GLN A 61 -6.16 17.10 1.57
CA GLN A 61 -5.74 18.47 1.87
C GLN A 61 -5.91 19.38 0.65
N GLN A 62 -5.42 18.95 -0.52
CA GLN A 62 -5.55 19.70 -1.77
C GLN A 62 -7.01 19.91 -2.17
N PHE A 63 -7.87 18.92 -1.95
CA PHE A 63 -9.28 19.04 -2.27
C PHE A 63 -10.02 19.99 -1.32
N ALA A 64 -9.75 19.93 -0.02
CA ALA A 64 -10.31 20.85 0.97
C ALA A 64 -9.94 22.31 0.68
N ASP A 65 -8.67 22.56 0.34
CA ASP A 65 -8.16 23.89 -0.01
C ASP A 65 -8.89 24.46 -1.24
N LYS A 66 -9.08 23.66 -2.28
CA LYS A 66 -9.84 24.05 -3.49
C LYS A 66 -11.29 24.41 -3.21
N LEU A 67 -11.90 23.80 -2.17
CA LEU A 67 -13.28 24.09 -1.78
C LEU A 67 -13.39 25.31 -0.84
N GLY A 68 -12.26 25.90 -0.40
CA GLY A 68 -12.26 26.90 0.67
C GLY A 68 -12.71 26.34 2.03
N ALA A 69 -12.64 25.02 2.20
CA ALA A 69 -13.00 24.34 3.44
C ALA A 69 -11.81 24.31 4.41
N PRO A 70 -12.03 24.13 5.72
CA PRO A 70 -10.94 23.94 6.68
C PRO A 70 -10.01 22.79 6.29
N VAL A 71 -8.72 23.09 6.09
CA VAL A 71 -7.71 22.11 5.68
C VAL A 71 -7.22 21.31 6.91
N PRO A 72 -7.30 19.96 6.88
CA PRO A 72 -6.81 19.14 7.98
C PRO A 72 -5.28 19.22 8.10
N LYS A 73 -4.78 19.46 9.31
CA LYS A 73 -3.34 19.56 9.61
C LYS A 73 -2.71 18.27 10.14
N THR A 74 -3.54 17.37 10.66
CA THR A 74 -3.11 16.14 11.34
C THR A 74 -4.02 15.00 10.94
N PHE A 75 -3.43 13.81 10.78
CA PHE A 75 -4.15 12.58 10.48
C PHE A 75 -3.88 11.55 11.57
N VAL A 76 -4.86 10.68 11.82
CA VAL A 76 -4.72 9.52 12.70
C VAL A 76 -4.72 8.27 11.83
N VAL A 77 -3.75 7.38 12.09
CA VAL A 77 -3.67 6.07 11.43
C VAL A 77 -4.28 5.02 12.34
N GLY A 78 -5.23 4.26 11.81
CA GLY A 78 -5.86 3.13 12.50
C GLY A 78 -6.11 1.98 11.52
N GLY A 79 -6.28 0.77 12.04
CA GLY A 79 -6.53 -0.42 11.21
C GLY A 79 -6.97 -1.62 12.05
N ALA A 80 -7.65 -2.57 11.40
CA ALA A 80 -8.23 -3.76 12.05
C ALA A 80 -7.19 -4.70 12.66
N SER A 81 -5.93 -4.64 12.21
CA SER A 81 -4.81 -5.35 12.84
C SER A 81 -4.07 -4.44 13.83
N LYS A 82 -3.64 -5.02 14.96
CA LYS A 82 -3.06 -4.38 16.16
C LYS A 82 -1.81 -3.49 15.94
N ARG A 83 -1.42 -3.24 14.68
CA ARG A 83 -0.29 -2.40 14.27
C ARG A 83 -0.62 -1.40 13.14
N GLY A 84 -1.91 -1.17 12.85
CA GLY A 84 -2.30 -0.23 11.79
C GLY A 84 -1.88 -0.74 10.40
N TRP A 85 -2.44 -1.88 10.00
CA TRP A 85 -2.18 -2.44 8.67
C TRP A 85 -2.76 -1.52 7.58
N THR A 86 -1.98 -1.35 6.52
CA THR A 86 -2.33 -0.79 5.20
C THR A 86 -3.33 -1.65 4.44
#